data_AF-A0A536CV87-F1
#
_entry.id   AF-A0A536CV87-F1
#
_cell.length_a   1.000
_cell.length_b   1.000
_cell.length_c   1.000
_cell.angle_alpha   90.00
_cell.angle_beta   90.00
_cell.angle_gamma   90.00
#
_symmetry.space_group_name_H-M   'P 1'
#
loop_
_entity.id
_entity.type
_entity.pdbx_description
1 polymer ?
#
loop_
_entity_poly.entity_id
_entity_poly.type
_entity_poly.pdbx_seq_one_letter_code
_entity_poly.pdbx_strand_id
1 'polypeptide(L)'
;MSDNEDLELEALQRQLDDAFETTRPRRGFEDELWLRMQARRPWWNRLRDAASAFAGSIWEAPAVPLGVVAVLLIVVVGVGVLSSALRPNVESPTSLSEGAGSRYQGDQAYFGRLPSPQLHPGLVDHARSPAAAQGPSQPEFLGAADLYFGPANLTWAGTFSSSTIAAPVYRYVEPSADQSKALLGPLASASGMTVSISSSAPELPREPVWTVVASGAAVPSGSDPGVTANTFLAAHNLLPTWPDEVSVQAVGGQARVQFLRGFSLPDGGVAYLVNWNGERYGIEVDISGGRLVATGPLPLGLDEASYRLISNEKAAQLAVSSAPASSAAIQPVPTIRLDRVELVYALAISGGQGYYEPAYLFSGSFQYSGHTFVKRVLVPLVDPSLRSS
;
A
#
# COMPACT_ATOMS: atom_id res chain seq x y z
N MET A 1 11.55 -44.16 -58.20
CA MET A 1 11.31 -42.72 -57.93
C MET A 1 11.18 -42.58 -56.43
N SER A 2 12.25 -42.85 -55.68
CA SER A 2 12.26 -42.88 -54.20
C SER A 2 13.56 -42.27 -53.69
N ASP A 3 14.67 -42.62 -54.34
CA ASP A 3 16.00 -42.26 -53.84
C ASP A 3 16.33 -40.77 -53.94
N ASN A 4 15.69 -40.03 -54.85
CA ASN A 4 15.88 -38.57 -54.97
C ASN A 4 15.08 -37.78 -53.94
N GLU A 5 13.89 -38.28 -53.56
CA GLU A 5 13.04 -37.62 -52.56
C GLU A 5 13.61 -37.82 -51.16
N ASP A 6 14.19 -38.99 -50.89
CA ASP A 6 14.88 -39.27 -49.63
C ASP A 6 16.15 -38.41 -49.47
N LEU A 7 16.92 -38.19 -50.54
CA LEU A 7 18.10 -37.31 -50.53
C LEU A 7 17.73 -35.82 -50.35
N GLU A 8 16.61 -35.38 -50.94
CA GLU A 8 16.11 -34.02 -50.75
C GLU A 8 15.61 -33.81 -49.31
N LEU A 9 14.93 -34.80 -48.73
CA LEU A 9 14.51 -34.74 -47.32
C LEU A 9 15.70 -34.73 -46.36
N GLU A 10 16.74 -35.53 -46.61
CA GLU A 10 17.94 -35.54 -45.79
C GLU A 10 18.72 -34.21 -45.88
N ALA A 11 18.76 -33.60 -47.07
CA ALA A 11 19.36 -32.28 -47.27
C ALA A 11 18.56 -31.18 -46.57
N LEU A 12 17.22 -31.20 -46.66
CA LEU A 12 16.33 -30.27 -45.95
C LEU A 12 16.44 -30.41 -44.43
N GLN A 13 16.58 -31.62 -43.92
CA GLN A 13 16.72 -31.90 -42.50
C GLN A 13 18.07 -31.40 -41.96
N ARG A 14 19.15 -31.56 -42.74
CA ARG A 14 20.46 -30.99 -42.44
C ARG A 14 20.44 -29.45 -42.44
N GLN A 15 19.69 -28.86 -43.36
CA GLN A 15 19.57 -27.41 -43.48
C GLN A 15 18.71 -26.81 -42.34
N LEU A 16 17.72 -27.55 -41.85
CA LEU A 16 16.96 -27.20 -40.65
C LEU A 16 17.80 -27.34 -39.38
N ASP A 17 18.58 -28.40 -39.23
CA ASP A 17 19.46 -28.57 -38.07
C ASP A 17 20.55 -27.49 -38.02
N ASP A 18 21.17 -27.13 -39.15
CA ASP A 18 22.11 -25.98 -39.25
C ASP A 18 21.41 -24.65 -38.92
N ALA A 19 20.16 -24.47 -39.36
CA ALA A 19 19.38 -23.28 -39.04
C ALA A 19 19.03 -23.20 -37.54
N PHE A 20 18.77 -24.33 -36.88
CA PHE A 20 18.46 -24.36 -35.45
C PHE A 20 19.70 -24.30 -34.54
N GLU A 21 20.86 -24.77 -35.00
CA GLU A 21 22.13 -24.62 -34.28
C GLU A 21 22.55 -23.14 -34.10
N THR A 22 22.19 -22.29 -35.07
CA THR A 22 22.46 -20.84 -35.01
C THR A 22 21.49 -20.03 -34.15
N THR A 23 20.38 -20.63 -33.71
CA THR A 23 19.38 -19.97 -32.82
C THR A 23 19.49 -20.34 -31.35
N ARG A 24 20.52 -21.09 -30.92
CA ARG A 24 20.75 -21.28 -29.48
C ARG A 24 21.06 -19.95 -28.80
N PRO A 25 20.30 -19.54 -27.77
CA PRO A 25 20.58 -18.32 -27.03
C PRO A 25 22.00 -18.39 -26.47
N ARG A 26 22.81 -17.35 -26.72
CA ARG A 26 24.16 -17.25 -26.13
C ARG A 26 24.02 -17.28 -24.61
N ARG A 27 24.91 -18.01 -23.91
CA ARG A 27 25.00 -17.93 -22.45
C ARG A 27 25.21 -16.47 -22.04
N GLY A 28 24.29 -15.93 -21.23
CA GLY A 28 24.28 -14.51 -20.82
C GLY A 28 23.43 -13.58 -21.69
N PHE A 29 22.74 -14.09 -22.72
CA PHE A 29 21.81 -13.29 -23.53
C PHE A 29 20.63 -12.76 -22.68
N GLU A 30 20.16 -13.52 -21.69
CA GLU A 30 19.12 -13.07 -20.76
C GLU A 30 19.59 -11.89 -19.89
N ASP A 31 20.86 -11.92 -19.44
CA ASP A 31 21.45 -10.83 -18.66
C ASP A 31 21.71 -9.58 -19.52
N GLU A 32 22.19 -9.74 -20.76
CA GLU A 32 22.34 -8.64 -21.71
C GLU A 32 20.98 -8.05 -22.14
N LEU A 33 19.94 -8.87 -22.23
CA LEU A 33 18.58 -8.44 -22.54
C LEU A 33 17.95 -7.74 -21.33
N TRP A 34 18.21 -8.21 -20.11
CA TRP A 34 17.85 -7.50 -18.87
C TRP A 34 18.58 -6.16 -18.74
N LEU A 35 19.88 -6.12 -19.01
CA LEU A 35 20.68 -4.89 -19.04
C LEU A 35 20.23 -3.94 -20.15
N ARG A 36 19.88 -4.45 -21.35
CA ARG A 36 19.28 -3.63 -22.40
C ARG A 36 17.87 -3.16 -22.08
N MET A 37 17.05 -3.95 -21.39
CA MET A 37 15.72 -3.52 -20.93
C MET A 37 15.81 -2.45 -19.83
N GLN A 38 16.79 -2.56 -18.93
CA GLN A 38 17.09 -1.52 -17.95
C GLN A 38 17.65 -0.25 -18.61
N ALA A 39 18.51 -0.38 -19.63
CA ALA A 39 19.06 0.75 -20.39
C ALA A 39 18.07 1.37 -21.40
N ARG A 40 17.04 0.64 -21.86
CA ARG A 40 15.97 1.12 -22.76
C ARG A 40 14.70 1.58 -22.04
N ARG A 41 14.77 1.96 -20.75
CA ARG A 41 13.68 2.75 -20.17
C ARG A 41 13.55 4.06 -20.96
N PRO A 42 12.38 4.35 -21.58
CA PRO A 42 12.25 5.45 -22.51
C PRO A 42 12.31 6.80 -21.75
N TRP A 43 13.43 7.49 -21.92
CA TRP A 43 13.64 8.91 -21.61
C TRP A 43 12.53 9.83 -22.16
N TRP A 44 11.74 9.35 -23.13
CA TRP A 44 10.59 10.03 -23.71
C TRP A 44 9.47 10.36 -22.71
N ASN A 45 9.34 9.63 -21.59
CA ASN A 45 8.37 10.02 -20.55
C ASN A 45 8.88 11.16 -19.65
N ARG A 46 10.19 11.48 -19.65
CA ARG A 46 10.74 12.63 -18.91
C ARG A 46 10.74 13.93 -19.72
N LEU A 47 10.61 13.86 -21.05
CA LEU A 47 10.51 15.05 -21.90
C LEU A 47 9.07 15.54 -22.09
N ARG A 48 8.06 14.67 -21.87
CA ARG A 48 6.64 15.05 -21.99
C ARG A 48 6.15 15.87 -20.78
N ASP A 49 6.76 15.67 -19.61
CA ASP A 49 6.43 16.44 -18.40
C ASP A 49 7.20 17.78 -18.29
N ALA A 50 8.24 17.98 -19.10
CA ALA A 50 8.94 19.26 -19.21
C ALA A 50 8.30 20.21 -20.24
N ALA A 51 7.56 19.69 -21.22
CA ALA A 51 6.94 20.48 -22.28
C ALA A 51 5.53 21.00 -21.92
N SER A 52 4.82 20.38 -20.96
CA SER A 52 3.54 20.88 -20.44
C SER A 52 3.70 22.00 -19.40
N ALA A 53 4.93 22.20 -18.88
CA ALA A 53 5.26 23.27 -17.94
C ALA A 53 5.62 24.61 -18.62
N PHE A 54 5.70 24.68 -19.96
CA PHE A 54 6.12 25.88 -20.71
C PHE A 54 5.08 26.44 -21.71
N ALA A 55 3.95 25.78 -21.92
CA ALA A 55 2.93 26.22 -22.88
C ALA A 55 1.60 26.54 -22.18
N GLY A 56 1.57 27.67 -21.49
CA GLY A 56 0.33 28.25 -20.93
C GLY A 56 0.46 29.63 -20.30
N SER A 57 1.62 30.29 -20.43
CA SER A 57 1.95 31.55 -19.75
C SER A 57 2.27 32.70 -20.71
N ILE A 58 1.32 33.10 -21.56
CA ILE A 58 1.24 34.44 -22.17
C ILE A 58 -0.28 34.66 -22.38
N TRP A 59 -0.97 35.55 -21.66
CA TRP A 59 -1.01 37.01 -21.87
C TRP A 59 -1.36 37.80 -20.57
N GLU A 60 -0.54 38.82 -20.33
CA GLU A 60 -0.77 40.16 -19.72
C GLU A 60 -1.28 40.36 -18.27
N ALA A 61 -0.47 41.12 -17.53
CA ALA A 61 -0.57 41.64 -16.16
C ALA A 61 -1.33 43.01 -16.12
N PRO A 62 -1.41 43.86 -15.05
CA PRO A 62 -0.53 43.92 -13.86
C PRO A 62 -1.12 44.33 -12.47
N ALA A 63 -0.24 44.14 -11.47
CA ALA A 63 -0.04 44.94 -10.23
C ALA A 63 -1.00 44.74 -9.03
N VAL A 64 -0.48 44.24 -7.90
CA VAL A 64 -0.01 45.00 -6.72
C VAL A 64 0.60 44.01 -5.70
N PRO A 65 1.72 44.36 -5.02
CA PRO A 65 2.41 43.50 -4.06
C PRO A 65 1.82 43.63 -2.64
N LEU A 66 1.91 42.55 -1.84
CA LEU A 66 2.36 42.53 -0.43
C LEU A 66 1.80 41.30 0.31
N GLY A 67 2.72 40.55 0.92
CA GLY A 67 2.56 39.76 2.15
C GLY A 67 1.30 38.91 2.29
N VAL A 68 1.38 37.63 1.96
CA VAL A 68 0.42 36.64 2.45
C VAL A 68 1.19 35.54 3.18
N VAL A 69 1.03 35.56 4.49
CA VAL A 69 1.29 34.44 5.40
C VAL A 69 0.61 33.21 4.84
N ALA A 70 1.39 32.16 4.52
CA ALA A 70 0.83 30.87 4.17
C ALA A 70 0.12 30.30 5.41
N VAL A 71 -1.20 30.47 5.47
CA VAL A 71 -2.05 29.81 6.46
C VAL A 71 -2.21 28.37 6.00
N LEU A 72 -1.36 27.50 6.55
CA LEU A 72 -1.43 26.07 6.37
C LEU A 72 -2.60 25.55 7.23
N LEU A 73 -3.77 25.43 6.62
CA LEU A 73 -4.98 24.93 7.27
C LEU A 73 -4.95 23.40 7.24
N ILE A 74 -4.28 22.80 8.23
CA ILE A 74 -4.44 21.37 8.53
C ILE A 74 -5.77 21.21 9.27
N VAL A 75 -6.85 20.97 8.53
CA VAL A 75 -8.10 20.56 9.14
C VAL A 75 -8.09 19.03 9.22
N VAL A 76 -7.69 18.49 10.37
CA VAL A 76 -8.05 17.11 10.73
C VAL A 76 -9.52 17.15 11.12
N VAL A 77 -10.42 17.10 10.14
CA VAL A 77 -11.82 16.81 10.45
C VAL A 77 -11.87 15.30 10.70
N GLY A 78 -11.82 14.91 11.97
CA GLY A 78 -12.24 13.58 12.39
C GLY A 78 -13.74 13.45 12.21
N VAL A 79 -14.22 13.31 10.97
CA VAL A 79 -15.58 12.81 10.74
C VAL A 79 -15.49 11.30 10.89
N GLY A 80 -15.60 10.84 12.14
CA GLY A 80 -15.89 9.44 12.42
C GLY A 80 -17.30 9.12 11.94
N VAL A 81 -17.49 8.92 10.64
CA VAL A 81 -18.69 8.27 10.12
C VAL A 81 -18.49 6.79 10.36
N LEU A 82 -18.85 6.33 11.56
CA LEU A 82 -19.05 4.90 11.78
C LEU A 82 -20.26 4.50 10.93
N SER A 83 -20.06 4.13 9.67
CA SER A 83 -21.16 3.72 8.79
C SER A 83 -21.60 2.30 9.13
N SER A 84 -22.25 2.16 10.28
CA SER A 84 -23.08 1.02 10.63
C SER A 84 -24.49 1.53 10.90
N ALA A 85 -25.33 1.49 9.87
CA ALA A 85 -26.77 1.21 9.93
C ALA A 85 -27.47 1.68 8.64
N LEU A 86 -28.26 0.77 8.06
CA LEU A 86 -29.32 0.98 7.06
C LEU A 86 -28.88 1.15 5.59
N ARG A 87 -28.58 0.03 4.94
CA ARG A 87 -28.79 -0.11 3.49
C ARG A 87 -30.00 -1.03 3.26
N PRO A 88 -31.00 -0.64 2.45
CA PRO A 88 -32.11 -1.52 2.09
C PRO A 88 -31.62 -2.64 1.16
N ASN A 89 -32.09 -3.86 1.44
CA ASN A 89 -31.86 -5.06 0.64
C ASN A 89 -32.24 -4.83 -0.83
N VAL A 90 -31.27 -5.00 -1.72
CA VAL A 90 -31.53 -5.36 -3.12
C VAL A 90 -31.02 -6.78 -3.29
N GLU A 91 -31.96 -7.70 -3.42
CA GLU A 91 -31.73 -9.13 -3.58
C GLU A 91 -31.05 -9.43 -4.93
N SER A 92 -29.97 -10.20 -4.87
CA SER A 92 -29.41 -10.97 -5.99
C SER A 92 -28.64 -12.18 -5.41
N PRO A 93 -28.60 -13.30 -6.13
CA PRO A 93 -28.91 -14.62 -5.56
C PRO A 93 -27.77 -15.19 -4.71
N THR A 94 -28.10 -15.46 -3.45
CA THR A 94 -27.33 -16.27 -2.50
C THR A 94 -27.41 -17.75 -2.85
N SER A 95 -26.27 -18.35 -3.21
CA SER A 95 -26.04 -19.78 -2.96
C SER A 95 -25.54 -19.96 -1.53
N LEU A 96 -26.49 -20.25 -0.64
CA LEU A 96 -26.41 -21.07 0.59
C LEU A 96 -25.03 -21.27 1.24
N SER A 97 -24.82 -20.60 2.38
CA SER A 97 -24.75 -21.29 3.67
C SER A 97 -24.96 -20.31 4.83
N GLU A 98 -26.18 -20.26 5.36
CA GLU A 98 -26.46 -19.74 6.70
C GLU A 98 -26.64 -20.91 7.65
N GLY A 99 -26.01 -20.78 8.81
CA GLY A 99 -26.14 -21.67 9.95
C GLY A 99 -25.52 -21.01 11.17
N ALA A 100 -26.27 -20.07 11.74
CA ALA A 100 -26.00 -19.47 13.04
C ALA A 100 -25.93 -20.55 14.15
N GLY A 101 -25.03 -20.38 15.12
CA GLY A 101 -25.07 -21.10 16.39
C GLY A 101 -23.70 -21.45 16.95
N SER A 102 -23.33 -20.76 18.03
CA SER A 102 -22.27 -21.09 18.99
C SER A 102 -21.64 -22.49 18.85
N ARG A 103 -20.40 -22.52 18.36
CA ARG A 103 -19.37 -23.50 18.78
C ARG A 103 -18.03 -22.78 18.88
N TYR A 104 -17.78 -22.13 20.02
CA TYR A 104 -16.43 -22.25 20.56
C TYR A 104 -16.23 -23.74 20.84
N GLN A 105 -15.19 -24.32 20.24
CA GLN A 105 -14.70 -25.70 20.38
C GLN A 105 -14.98 -26.63 19.18
N GLY A 106 -13.92 -26.87 18.40
CA GLY A 106 -13.80 -27.93 17.39
C GLY A 106 -13.08 -27.45 16.13
N ASP A 107 -11.75 -27.64 16.08
CA ASP A 107 -10.80 -27.23 15.03
C ASP A 107 -10.74 -25.74 14.72
N GLN A 108 -9.81 -25.03 15.39
CA GLN A 108 -9.40 -23.70 14.95
C GLN A 108 -8.87 -23.81 13.51
N ALA A 109 -9.54 -23.16 12.55
CA ALA A 109 -8.92 -22.85 11.27
C ALA A 109 -7.60 -22.13 11.58
N TYR A 110 -6.49 -22.80 11.33
CA TYR A 110 -5.15 -22.36 11.67
C TYR A 110 -4.38 -22.34 10.35
N PHE A 111 -3.88 -21.17 9.95
CA PHE A 111 -3.17 -21.02 8.67
C PHE A 111 -1.76 -21.62 8.70
N GLY A 112 -1.39 -22.32 9.76
CA GLY A 112 -0.03 -22.82 9.92
C GLY A 112 0.89 -21.74 10.47
N ARG A 113 2.16 -21.84 10.10
CA ARG A 113 3.16 -20.82 10.41
C ARG A 113 2.98 -19.61 9.50
N LEU A 114 2.94 -18.42 10.09
CA LEU A 114 2.71 -17.16 9.39
C LEU A 114 4.05 -16.51 8.99
N PRO A 115 4.12 -15.82 7.84
CA PRO A 115 5.22 -14.90 7.55
C PRO A 115 5.29 -13.79 8.62
N SER A 116 6.35 -13.00 8.65
CA SER A 116 6.46 -11.87 9.60
C SER A 116 6.30 -10.54 8.88
N PRO A 117 5.30 -9.69 9.20
CA PRO A 117 5.24 -8.36 8.65
C PRO A 117 6.38 -7.50 9.20
N GLN A 118 7.00 -6.69 8.35
CA GLN A 118 8.13 -5.83 8.72
C GLN A 118 8.00 -4.45 8.08
N LEU A 119 8.71 -3.48 8.65
CA LEU A 119 8.88 -2.17 8.03
C LEU A 119 9.97 -2.28 6.95
N HIS A 120 9.72 -1.72 5.77
CA HIS A 120 10.65 -1.73 4.63
C HIS A 120 10.93 -0.31 4.13
N PRO A 121 11.79 0.43 4.85
CA PRO A 121 12.13 1.80 4.49
C PRO A 121 13.15 1.84 3.34
N GLY A 122 12.71 2.25 2.15
CA GLY A 122 13.61 2.46 1.01
C GLY A 122 13.08 2.03 -0.35
N LEU A 123 11.82 1.60 -0.45
CA LEU A 123 11.23 1.16 -1.73
C LEU A 123 10.29 2.19 -2.38
N VAL A 124 10.01 3.32 -1.71
CA VAL A 124 9.42 4.54 -2.29
C VAL A 124 9.99 5.78 -1.60
N ASP A 125 10.30 6.82 -2.38
CA ASP A 125 11.11 8.02 -2.04
C ASP A 125 10.48 9.01 -1.02
N HIS A 126 9.53 8.61 -0.19
CA HIS A 126 8.88 9.52 0.76
C HIS A 126 9.55 9.59 2.14
N ALA A 127 10.43 8.65 2.49
CA ALA A 127 11.18 8.73 3.75
C ALA A 127 12.45 9.56 3.54
N ARG A 128 12.48 10.81 4.06
CA ARG A 128 13.69 11.64 4.07
C ARG A 128 14.76 10.95 4.90
N SER A 129 15.70 10.30 4.22
CA SER A 129 16.86 9.72 4.89
C SER A 129 17.72 10.84 5.50
N PRO A 130 18.40 10.62 6.64
CA PRO A 130 19.27 11.64 7.26
C PRO A 130 20.35 12.17 6.31
N ALA A 131 20.82 11.35 5.36
CA ALA A 131 21.78 11.76 4.34
C ALA A 131 21.19 12.75 3.30
N ALA A 132 19.87 12.76 3.10
CA ALA A 132 19.17 13.65 2.18
C ALA A 132 18.78 15.01 2.80
N ALA A 133 18.96 15.18 4.12
CA ALA A 133 18.64 16.43 4.82
C ALA A 133 19.56 17.62 4.48
N GLN A 134 20.54 17.45 3.58
CA GLN A 134 21.45 18.50 3.12
C GLN A 134 21.07 19.12 1.76
N GLY A 135 19.95 18.71 1.13
CA GLY A 135 19.48 19.24 -0.15
C GLY A 135 18.36 20.28 -0.03
N PRO A 136 18.13 21.12 -1.06
CA PRO A 136 17.02 22.08 -1.06
C PRO A 136 15.68 21.35 -0.91
N SER A 137 14.83 21.88 -0.02
CA SER A 137 13.51 21.36 0.33
C SER A 137 12.64 21.18 -0.92
N GLN A 138 12.31 19.93 -1.26
CA GLN A 138 11.22 19.63 -2.19
C GLN A 138 9.87 20.09 -1.58
N PRO A 139 8.90 20.50 -2.41
CA PRO A 139 7.61 20.96 -1.93
C PRO A 139 6.96 19.90 -1.04
N GLU A 140 6.66 20.31 0.20
CA GLU A 140 5.99 19.54 1.24
C GLU A 140 4.57 19.18 0.80
N PHE A 141 4.43 18.15 -0.03
CA PHE A 141 3.14 17.51 -0.17
C PHE A 141 2.98 16.57 1.02
N LEU A 142 2.35 17.11 2.07
CA LEU A 142 1.76 16.41 3.22
C LEU A 142 2.77 15.98 4.29
N GLY A 143 2.80 16.70 5.42
CA GLY A 143 3.18 16.31 6.80
C GLY A 143 3.80 14.95 7.11
N ALA A 144 4.66 14.41 6.25
CA ALA A 144 5.35 13.16 6.45
C ALA A 144 6.35 13.40 7.58
N ALA A 145 6.18 12.68 8.68
CA ALA A 145 7.17 12.69 9.73
C ALA A 145 8.54 12.36 9.11
N ASP A 146 9.61 13.04 9.52
CA ASP A 146 10.95 12.66 9.12
C ASP A 146 11.26 11.28 9.76
N LEU A 147 10.95 10.19 9.05
CA LEU A 147 11.05 8.85 9.60
C LEU A 147 12.51 8.41 9.66
N TYR A 148 12.93 7.96 10.84
CA TYR A 148 14.25 7.40 11.06
C TYR A 148 14.16 5.88 11.28
N PHE A 149 14.78 5.12 10.39
CA PHE A 149 14.77 3.67 10.44
C PHE A 149 16.10 3.03 10.84
N GLY A 150 17.12 3.87 11.02
CA GLY A 150 18.47 3.46 11.37
C GLY A 150 18.65 2.89 12.78
N PRO A 151 19.88 2.49 13.15
CA PRO A 151 20.23 2.03 14.49
C PRO A 151 19.90 3.08 15.57
N ALA A 152 19.40 2.63 16.72
CA ALA A 152 19.12 3.47 17.89
C ALA A 152 19.18 2.63 19.17
N ASN A 153 19.52 3.26 20.30
CA ASN A 153 19.30 2.67 21.62
C ASN A 153 17.85 2.95 22.03
N LEU A 154 17.04 1.91 22.14
CA LEU A 154 15.60 2.03 22.38
C LEU A 154 15.27 1.80 23.86
N THR A 155 14.38 2.62 24.39
CA THR A 155 13.74 2.42 25.70
C THR A 155 12.23 2.53 25.56
N TRP A 156 11.46 1.88 26.43
CA TRP A 156 9.99 1.95 26.44
C TRP A 156 9.50 2.62 27.71
N ALA A 157 8.58 3.57 27.57
CA ALA A 157 7.97 4.28 28.71
C ALA A 157 6.49 4.66 28.49
N GLY A 158 5.84 4.08 27.47
CA GLY A 158 4.43 4.34 27.18
C GLY A 158 3.47 3.41 27.92
N THR A 159 2.18 3.54 27.58
CA THR A 159 1.09 2.72 28.11
C THR A 159 0.34 2.03 26.98
N PHE A 160 -0.12 0.81 27.20
CA PHE A 160 -0.96 0.08 26.25
C PHE A 160 -2.44 0.46 26.45
N SER A 161 -3.13 0.73 25.35
CA SER A 161 -4.57 1.00 25.34
C SER A 161 -5.43 -0.25 25.09
N SER A 162 -4.84 -1.34 24.59
CA SER A 162 -5.52 -2.59 24.32
C SER A 162 -5.14 -3.68 25.34
N SER A 163 -6.15 -4.45 25.76
CA SER A 163 -6.01 -5.67 26.55
C SER A 163 -6.37 -6.93 25.75
N THR A 164 -6.36 -6.83 24.42
CA THR A 164 -6.76 -7.91 23.52
C THR A 164 -5.76 -9.06 23.58
N ILE A 165 -6.23 -10.25 23.94
CA ILE A 165 -5.40 -11.47 24.09
C ILE A 165 -5.46 -12.40 22.87
N ALA A 166 -6.40 -12.17 21.97
CA ALA A 166 -6.57 -12.89 20.72
C ALA A 166 -7.17 -11.94 19.68
N ALA A 167 -6.69 -12.01 18.45
CA ALA A 167 -7.23 -11.24 17.33
C ALA A 167 -7.24 -12.08 16.06
N PRO A 168 -8.14 -11.78 15.12
CA PRO A 168 -8.18 -12.48 13.85
C PRO A 168 -6.94 -12.17 13.00
N VAL A 169 -6.43 -13.19 12.32
CA VAL A 169 -5.54 -13.07 11.17
C VAL A 169 -6.40 -13.29 9.94
N TYR A 170 -6.25 -12.42 8.95
CA TYR A 170 -6.97 -12.51 7.69
C TYR A 170 -6.02 -12.96 6.58
N ARG A 171 -6.48 -13.87 5.72
CA ARG A 171 -5.70 -14.35 4.58
C ARG A 171 -6.47 -14.13 3.28
N TYR A 172 -5.79 -13.61 2.26
CA TYR A 172 -6.27 -13.66 0.89
C TYR A 172 -5.35 -14.54 0.02
N VAL A 173 -5.93 -15.07 -1.05
CA VAL A 173 -5.19 -15.73 -2.13
C VAL A 173 -5.00 -14.74 -3.26
N GLU A 174 -3.78 -14.66 -3.80
CA GLU A 174 -3.50 -13.80 -4.95
C GLU A 174 -4.39 -14.21 -6.13
N PRO A 175 -5.22 -13.28 -6.67
CA PRO A 175 -6.09 -13.61 -7.79
C PRO A 175 -5.26 -13.79 -9.07
N SER A 176 -5.72 -14.68 -9.95
CA SER A 176 -5.23 -14.72 -11.32
C SER A 176 -5.57 -13.42 -12.07
N ALA A 177 -4.93 -13.19 -13.22
CA ALA A 177 -5.23 -12.02 -14.05
C ALA A 177 -6.70 -11.95 -14.48
N ASP A 178 -7.33 -13.11 -14.76
CA ASP A 178 -8.73 -13.18 -15.16
C ASP A 178 -9.68 -12.99 -13.97
N GLN A 179 -9.36 -13.57 -12.81
CA GLN A 179 -10.10 -13.34 -11.57
C GLN A 179 -10.05 -11.86 -11.17
N SER A 180 -8.88 -11.23 -11.30
CA SER A 180 -8.69 -9.81 -11.01
C SER A 180 -9.62 -8.92 -11.84
N LYS A 181 -9.71 -9.19 -13.15
CA LYS A 181 -10.62 -8.46 -14.05
C LYS A 181 -12.09 -8.71 -13.69
N ALA A 182 -12.44 -9.95 -13.35
CA ALA A 182 -13.81 -10.31 -12.97
C ALA A 182 -14.26 -9.59 -11.68
N LEU A 183 -13.35 -9.40 -10.71
CA LEU A 183 -13.65 -8.75 -9.43
C LEU A 183 -14.04 -7.27 -9.56
N LEU A 184 -13.56 -6.56 -10.58
CA LEU A 184 -14.01 -5.19 -10.87
C LEU A 184 -15.21 -5.15 -11.82
N GLY A 185 -15.57 -6.27 -12.44
CA GLY A 185 -16.69 -6.35 -13.37
C GLY A 185 -16.65 -5.26 -14.46
N PRO A 186 -17.78 -4.60 -14.77
CA PRO A 186 -17.87 -3.64 -15.88
C PRO A 186 -17.23 -2.27 -15.59
N LEU A 187 -16.56 -2.05 -14.44
CA LEU A 187 -15.82 -0.81 -14.17
C LEU A 187 -14.81 -0.49 -15.30
N ALA A 188 -14.21 -1.52 -15.89
CA ALA A 188 -13.31 -1.40 -17.03
C ALA A 188 -13.99 -0.88 -18.32
N SER A 189 -15.32 -0.84 -18.35
CA SER A 189 -16.15 -0.53 -19.52
C SER A 189 -16.93 0.79 -19.40
N ALA A 190 -16.76 1.55 -18.31
CA ALA A 190 -17.46 2.81 -18.11
C ALA A 190 -16.77 3.97 -18.86
N SER A 191 -17.55 4.75 -19.62
CA SER A 191 -17.06 5.82 -20.49
C SER A 191 -16.35 6.93 -19.70
N GLY A 192 -15.17 7.36 -20.14
CA GLY A 192 -14.44 8.49 -19.54
C GLY A 192 -13.51 8.12 -18.37
N MET A 193 -13.32 6.82 -18.11
CA MET A 193 -12.40 6.33 -17.10
C MET A 193 -11.41 5.32 -17.67
N THR A 194 -10.23 5.22 -17.04
CA THR A 194 -9.28 4.13 -17.27
C THR A 194 -9.10 3.36 -15.98
N VAL A 195 -9.17 2.03 -16.06
CA VAL A 195 -8.98 1.12 -14.92
C VAL A 195 -7.74 0.27 -15.15
N SER A 196 -6.86 0.20 -14.15
CA SER A 196 -5.72 -0.69 -14.13
C SER A 196 -5.69 -1.49 -12.83
N ILE A 197 -5.16 -2.71 -12.89
CA ILE A 197 -4.95 -3.57 -11.73
C ILE A 197 -3.46 -3.84 -11.59
N SER A 198 -2.96 -3.78 -10.37
CA SER A 198 -1.61 -4.22 -10.02
C SER A 198 -1.69 -5.36 -9.01
N SER A 199 -0.92 -6.41 -9.25
CA SER A 199 -0.77 -7.56 -8.33
C SER A 199 -0.08 -7.15 -7.03
N SER A 200 -0.09 -8.06 -6.05
CA SER A 200 0.69 -7.90 -4.83
C SER A 200 2.17 -7.64 -5.13
N ALA A 201 2.79 -6.76 -4.34
CA ALA A 201 4.23 -6.49 -4.38
C ALA A 201 4.85 -6.98 -3.06
N PRO A 202 5.50 -8.15 -3.02
CA PRO A 202 6.09 -8.67 -1.78
C PRO A 202 7.16 -7.75 -1.21
N GLU A 203 7.91 -7.05 -2.06
CA GLU A 203 8.95 -6.10 -1.66
C GLU A 203 8.37 -4.89 -0.93
N LEU A 204 7.20 -4.42 -1.37
CA LEU A 204 6.48 -3.28 -0.82
C LEU A 204 5.18 -3.84 -0.27
N PRO A 205 5.16 -4.54 0.89
CA PRO A 205 4.06 -5.42 1.31
C PRO A 205 2.68 -4.79 1.12
N ARG A 206 2.16 -4.93 -0.09
CA ARG A 206 1.04 -4.20 -0.66
C ARG A 206 0.23 -5.25 -1.38
N GLU A 207 -1.01 -5.29 -1.00
CA GLU A 207 -2.04 -6.12 -1.58
C GLU A 207 -2.32 -5.77 -3.05
N PRO A 208 -3.06 -6.62 -3.79
CA PRO A 208 -3.49 -6.28 -5.13
C PRO A 208 -4.36 -5.04 -5.09
N VAL A 209 -4.08 -4.08 -5.97
CA VAL A 209 -4.79 -2.81 -6.02
C VAL A 209 -5.43 -2.58 -7.36
N TRP A 210 -6.60 -1.94 -7.34
CA TRP A 210 -7.16 -1.30 -8.52
C TRP A 210 -6.79 0.17 -8.53
N THR A 211 -6.73 0.77 -9.72
CA THR A 211 -6.60 2.22 -9.91
C THR A 211 -7.56 2.66 -10.99
N VAL A 212 -8.36 3.67 -10.69
CA VAL A 212 -9.28 4.32 -11.62
C VAL A 212 -8.83 5.75 -11.83
N VAL A 213 -8.65 6.13 -13.09
CA VAL A 213 -8.41 7.52 -13.49
C VAL A 213 -9.65 8.05 -14.18
N ALA A 214 -10.25 9.09 -13.62
CA ALA A 214 -11.38 9.82 -14.17
C ALA A 214 -10.97 11.25 -14.54
N SER A 215 -11.59 11.80 -15.58
CA SER A 215 -11.32 13.17 -16.04
C SER A 215 -12.56 13.83 -16.65
N GLY A 216 -12.58 15.17 -16.63
CA GLY A 216 -13.66 15.94 -17.23
C GLY A 216 -15.01 15.65 -16.57
N ALA A 217 -16.02 15.32 -17.39
CA ALA A 217 -17.38 15.07 -16.91
C ALA A 217 -17.52 13.85 -15.97
N ALA A 218 -16.52 12.97 -15.91
CA ALA A 218 -16.51 11.84 -14.98
C ALA A 218 -16.12 12.24 -13.55
N VAL A 219 -15.60 13.45 -13.33
CA VAL A 219 -15.27 13.95 -12.00
C VAL A 219 -16.49 14.69 -11.43
N PRO A 220 -17.04 14.24 -10.28
CA PRO A 220 -18.16 14.94 -9.66
C PRO A 220 -17.81 16.39 -9.33
N SER A 221 -18.73 17.31 -9.57
CA SER A 221 -18.60 18.69 -9.13
C SER A 221 -18.88 18.78 -7.63
N GLY A 222 -17.93 19.35 -6.88
CA GLY A 222 -18.08 19.53 -5.44
C GLY A 222 -16.95 20.39 -4.88
N SER A 223 -17.28 21.23 -3.90
CA SER A 223 -16.30 22.08 -3.20
C SER A 223 -15.61 21.36 -2.04
N ASP A 224 -16.23 20.30 -1.51
CA ASP A 224 -15.65 19.48 -0.45
C ASP A 224 -15.00 18.21 -1.05
N PRO A 225 -13.67 18.04 -0.92
CA PRO A 225 -12.98 16.88 -1.47
C PRO A 225 -13.50 15.55 -0.93
N GLY A 226 -13.88 15.49 0.36
CA GLY A 226 -14.40 14.28 1.00
C GLY A 226 -15.71 13.82 0.38
N VAL A 227 -16.66 14.75 0.20
CA VAL A 227 -17.93 14.49 -0.49
C VAL A 227 -17.68 14.11 -1.95
N THR A 228 -16.82 14.83 -2.68
CA THR A 228 -16.49 14.50 -4.08
C THR A 228 -15.94 13.07 -4.21
N ALA A 229 -14.99 12.69 -3.35
CA ALA A 229 -14.43 11.34 -3.33
C ALA A 229 -15.48 10.29 -3.00
N ASN A 230 -16.28 10.51 -1.95
CA ASN A 230 -17.34 9.58 -1.56
C ASN A 230 -18.40 9.40 -2.65
N THR A 231 -18.85 10.49 -3.29
CA THR A 231 -19.80 10.44 -4.41
C THR A 231 -19.22 9.68 -5.60
N PHE A 232 -17.95 9.92 -5.94
CA PHE A 232 -17.27 9.18 -7.01
C PHE A 232 -17.22 7.68 -6.69
N LEU A 233 -16.74 7.29 -5.51
CA LEU A 233 -16.65 5.88 -5.12
C LEU A 233 -18.03 5.22 -5.07
N ALA A 234 -19.05 5.92 -4.56
CA ALA A 234 -20.42 5.42 -4.49
C ALA A 234 -21.02 5.16 -5.89
N ALA A 235 -20.84 6.11 -6.82
CA ALA A 235 -21.33 5.99 -8.20
C ALA A 235 -20.73 4.79 -8.95
N HIS A 236 -19.59 4.29 -8.48
CA HIS A 236 -18.84 3.22 -9.11
C HIS A 236 -18.76 1.93 -8.29
N ASN A 237 -19.53 1.82 -7.19
CA ASN A 237 -19.50 0.67 -6.27
C ASN A 237 -18.10 0.36 -5.70
N LEU A 238 -17.30 1.42 -5.47
CA LEU A 238 -15.94 1.34 -4.95
C LEU A 238 -15.83 1.81 -3.50
N LEU A 239 -16.96 2.03 -2.81
CA LEU A 239 -16.92 2.39 -1.39
C LEU A 239 -16.31 1.25 -0.54
N PRO A 240 -15.61 1.58 0.55
CA PRO A 240 -15.16 0.58 1.51
C PRO A 240 -16.30 -0.36 1.94
N THR A 241 -15.99 -1.65 2.02
CA THR A 241 -16.87 -2.69 2.59
C THR A 241 -16.42 -3.11 4.00
N TRP A 242 -15.42 -2.42 4.53
CA TRP A 242 -14.76 -2.64 5.81
C TRP A 242 -14.86 -1.37 6.68
N PRO A 243 -14.68 -1.47 8.01
CA PRO A 243 -14.68 -0.30 8.90
C PRO A 243 -13.62 0.72 8.48
N ASP A 244 -14.01 1.98 8.29
CA ASP A 244 -13.11 3.02 7.79
C ASP A 244 -13.12 4.31 8.61
N GLU A 245 -12.04 5.07 8.48
CA GLU A 245 -11.94 6.46 8.92
C GLU A 245 -11.47 7.32 7.76
N VAL A 246 -12.16 8.44 7.52
CA VAL A 246 -11.86 9.34 6.41
C VAL A 246 -10.88 10.43 6.84
N SER A 247 -9.78 10.56 6.12
CA SER A 247 -8.78 11.61 6.27
C SER A 247 -8.72 12.44 5.00
N VAL A 248 -8.86 13.77 5.13
CA VAL A 248 -8.81 14.70 3.99
C VAL A 248 -7.62 15.64 4.17
N GLN A 249 -6.81 15.76 3.12
CA GLN A 249 -5.67 16.67 3.08
C GLN A 249 -5.74 17.48 1.78
N ALA A 250 -5.84 18.81 1.89
CA ALA A 250 -6.01 19.67 0.72
C ALA A 250 -5.00 20.83 0.73
N VAL A 251 -4.31 21.04 -0.39
CA VAL A 251 -3.30 22.10 -0.57
C VAL A 251 -3.37 22.60 -2.01
N GLY A 252 -3.45 23.93 -2.20
CA GLY A 252 -3.27 24.56 -3.51
C GLY A 252 -4.24 24.08 -4.61
N GLY A 253 -5.50 23.77 -4.27
CA GLY A 253 -6.50 23.26 -5.22
C GLY A 253 -6.32 21.78 -5.59
N GLN A 254 -5.41 21.08 -4.92
CA GLN A 254 -5.28 19.63 -4.94
C GLN A 254 -5.76 19.08 -3.60
N ALA A 255 -6.35 17.89 -3.62
CA ALA A 255 -6.78 17.21 -2.42
C ALA A 255 -6.51 15.71 -2.50
N ARG A 256 -6.13 15.13 -1.37
CA ARG A 256 -6.02 13.70 -1.15
C ARG A 256 -7.03 13.31 -0.08
N VAL A 257 -7.90 12.37 -0.42
CA VAL A 257 -8.87 11.78 0.51
C VAL A 257 -8.50 10.33 0.71
N GLN A 258 -8.32 9.92 1.96
CA GLN A 258 -8.01 8.54 2.32
C GLN A 258 -9.14 7.97 3.15
N PHE A 259 -9.66 6.82 2.73
CA PHE A 259 -10.51 5.96 3.55
C PHE A 259 -9.56 4.92 4.15
N LEU A 260 -9.29 5.00 5.45
CA LEU A 260 -8.29 4.17 6.13
C LEU A 260 -8.86 2.81 6.47
N ARG A 261 -8.19 1.73 6.04
CA ARG A 261 -8.71 0.37 6.22
C ARG A 261 -8.61 -0.11 7.66
N GLY A 262 -9.76 -0.32 8.29
CA GLY A 262 -9.90 -0.91 9.61
C GLY A 262 -10.27 -2.38 9.58
N PHE A 263 -9.86 -3.09 10.62
CA PHE A 263 -10.29 -4.44 10.95
C PHE A 263 -10.95 -4.43 12.32
N SER A 264 -12.12 -5.05 12.42
CA SER A 264 -12.85 -5.19 13.67
C SER A 264 -12.11 -6.11 14.62
N LEU A 265 -12.00 -5.69 15.88
CA LEU A 265 -11.43 -6.49 16.96
C LEU A 265 -12.53 -7.16 17.78
N PRO A 266 -12.23 -8.29 18.47
CA PRO A 266 -13.23 -8.99 19.28
C PRO A 266 -13.80 -8.18 20.45
N ASP A 267 -13.11 -7.14 20.91
CA ASP A 267 -13.54 -6.21 21.95
C ASP A 267 -14.43 -5.08 21.41
N GLY A 268 -14.76 -5.09 20.12
CA GLY A 268 -15.52 -4.04 19.43
C GLY A 268 -14.68 -2.86 18.98
N GLY A 269 -13.36 -2.87 19.23
CA GLY A 269 -12.43 -1.88 18.71
C GLY A 269 -12.16 -2.04 17.21
N VAL A 270 -11.45 -1.07 16.63
CA VAL A 270 -10.96 -1.13 15.25
C VAL A 270 -9.45 -0.89 15.26
N ALA A 271 -8.72 -1.74 14.56
CA ALA A 271 -7.28 -1.57 14.30
C ALA A 271 -7.06 -1.30 12.82
N TYR A 272 -6.31 -0.26 12.49
CA TYR A 272 -6.10 0.16 11.10
C TYR A 272 -4.89 -0.53 10.47
N LEU A 273 -5.00 -0.78 9.17
CA LEU A 273 -3.95 -1.32 8.33
C LEU A 273 -2.85 -0.30 8.11
N VAL A 274 -1.59 -0.68 8.32
CA VAL A 274 -0.41 0.16 8.08
C VAL A 274 0.50 -0.39 6.98
N ASN A 275 1.12 0.52 6.24
CA ASN A 275 2.06 0.19 5.17
C ASN A 275 3.47 -0.10 5.71
N TRP A 276 4.44 -0.31 4.81
CA TRP A 276 5.85 -0.56 5.12
C TRP A 276 6.57 0.58 5.87
N ASN A 277 5.97 1.78 5.95
CA ASN A 277 6.45 2.90 6.75
C ASN A 277 5.73 3.03 8.10
N GLY A 278 4.74 2.19 8.38
CA GLY A 278 3.87 2.30 9.55
C GLY A 278 2.83 3.42 9.43
N GLU A 279 2.47 3.83 8.22
CA GLU A 279 1.41 4.80 7.97
C GLU A 279 0.11 4.06 7.64
N ARG A 280 -1.00 4.52 8.20
CA ARG A 280 -2.32 3.95 7.91
C ARG A 280 -2.67 4.17 6.43
N TYR A 281 -3.29 3.19 5.80
CA TYR A 281 -3.72 3.32 4.41
C TYR A 281 -5.01 2.53 4.12
N GLY A 282 -5.57 2.76 2.94
CA GLY A 282 -6.74 2.06 2.42
C GLY A 282 -7.04 2.54 1.00
N ILE A 283 -8.24 3.05 0.76
CA ILE A 283 -8.57 3.69 -0.52
C ILE A 283 -8.04 5.13 -0.48
N GLU A 284 -7.29 5.52 -1.51
CA GLU A 284 -6.80 6.87 -1.72
C GLU A 284 -7.47 7.49 -2.95
N VAL A 285 -7.90 8.74 -2.84
CA VAL A 285 -8.51 9.52 -3.92
C VAL A 285 -7.79 10.85 -4.03
N ASP A 286 -6.99 11.00 -5.08
CA ASP A 286 -6.28 12.21 -5.43
C ASP A 286 -7.09 13.03 -6.44
N ILE A 287 -7.41 14.27 -6.08
CA ILE A 287 -8.24 15.21 -6.83
C ILE A 287 -7.37 16.41 -7.21
N SER A 288 -7.24 16.67 -8.52
CA SER A 288 -6.47 17.83 -9.01
C SER A 288 -6.98 18.29 -10.37
N GLY A 289 -7.26 19.59 -10.54
CA GLY A 289 -7.46 20.22 -11.85
C GLY A 289 -8.47 19.52 -12.79
N GLY A 290 -9.60 19.01 -12.26
CA GLY A 290 -10.61 18.29 -13.06
C GLY A 290 -10.24 16.84 -13.41
N ARG A 291 -9.23 16.29 -12.74
CA ARG A 291 -8.83 14.89 -12.76
C ARG A 291 -8.98 14.29 -11.36
N LEU A 292 -9.39 13.03 -11.31
CA LEU A 292 -9.47 12.23 -10.10
C LEU A 292 -8.75 10.90 -10.34
N VAL A 293 -7.87 10.51 -9.42
CA VAL A 293 -7.22 9.20 -9.40
C VAL A 293 -7.61 8.52 -8.10
N ALA A 294 -8.34 7.42 -8.19
CA ALA A 294 -8.70 6.59 -7.05
C ALA A 294 -7.92 5.28 -7.10
N THR A 295 -7.31 4.90 -5.98
CA THR A 295 -6.56 3.65 -5.84
C THR A 295 -7.01 2.96 -4.56
N GLY A 296 -7.28 1.66 -4.63
CA GLY A 296 -7.75 0.93 -3.46
C GLY A 296 -7.45 -0.56 -3.53
N PRO A 297 -7.60 -1.27 -2.40
CA PRO A 297 -7.43 -2.72 -2.37
C PRO A 297 -8.51 -3.40 -3.21
N LEU A 298 -8.12 -4.47 -3.90
CA LEU A 298 -9.05 -5.31 -4.62
C LEU A 298 -10.04 -5.95 -3.63
N PRO A 299 -11.34 -6.04 -3.95
CA PRO A 299 -12.36 -6.61 -3.05
C PRO A 299 -12.26 -8.14 -2.98
N LEU A 300 -11.19 -8.62 -2.36
CA LEU A 300 -10.89 -10.04 -2.19
C LEU A 300 -11.68 -10.63 -1.02
N GLY A 301 -12.07 -11.91 -1.16
CA GLY A 301 -12.53 -12.70 -0.03
C GLY A 301 -11.38 -12.92 0.96
N LEU A 302 -11.68 -12.76 2.25
CA LEU A 302 -10.72 -12.99 3.33
C LEU A 302 -11.13 -14.21 4.14
N ASP A 303 -10.25 -15.19 4.21
CA ASP A 303 -10.35 -16.24 5.22
C ASP A 303 -9.92 -15.66 6.57
N GLU A 304 -10.53 -16.12 7.66
CA GLU A 304 -10.22 -15.67 9.01
C GLU A 304 -9.79 -16.84 9.91
N ALA A 305 -8.77 -16.60 10.73
CA ALA A 305 -8.29 -17.52 11.76
C ALA A 305 -7.96 -16.74 13.04
N SER A 306 -8.42 -17.17 14.20
CA SER A 306 -8.12 -16.50 15.47
C SER A 306 -6.79 -16.99 16.06
N TYR A 307 -5.87 -16.06 16.33
CA TYR A 307 -4.58 -16.36 16.94
C TYR A 307 -4.46 -15.72 18.32
N ARG A 308 -3.78 -16.42 19.24
CA ARG A 308 -3.36 -15.84 20.52
C ARG A 308 -2.26 -14.80 20.29
N LEU A 309 -2.37 -13.70 21.02
CA LEU A 309 -1.39 -12.63 20.99
C LEU A 309 -0.39 -12.79 22.14
N ILE A 310 0.85 -12.37 21.91
CA ILE A 310 1.85 -12.21 22.97
C ILE A 310 1.39 -11.15 23.98
N SER A 311 1.94 -11.19 25.20
CA SER A 311 1.63 -10.18 26.22
C SER A 311 2.22 -8.80 25.86
N ASN A 312 1.63 -7.75 26.43
CA ASN A 312 2.09 -6.38 26.25
C ASN A 312 3.55 -6.20 26.70
N GLU A 313 3.95 -6.81 27.82
CA GLU A 313 5.33 -6.79 28.32
C GLU A 313 6.28 -7.46 27.33
N LYS A 314 5.87 -8.60 26.75
CA LYS A 314 6.68 -9.29 25.75
C LYS A 314 6.83 -8.45 24.49
N ALA A 315 5.77 -7.80 24.03
CA ALA A 315 5.82 -6.92 22.88
C ALA A 315 6.74 -5.70 23.11
N ALA A 316 6.68 -5.08 24.28
CA ALA A 316 7.60 -4.00 24.66
C ALA A 316 9.06 -4.47 24.67
N GLN A 317 9.33 -5.67 25.23
CA GLN A 317 10.66 -6.26 25.23
C GLN A 317 11.19 -6.47 23.80
N LEU A 318 10.36 -7.01 22.91
CA LEU A 318 10.72 -7.21 21.50
C LEU A 318 10.95 -5.88 20.77
N ALA A 319 10.17 -4.85 21.10
CA ALA A 319 10.32 -3.53 20.49
C ALA A 319 11.68 -2.90 20.81
N VAL A 320 12.09 -2.93 22.09
CA VAL A 320 13.38 -2.34 22.51
C VAL A 320 14.59 -3.15 22.04
N SER A 321 14.42 -4.45 21.77
CA SER A 321 15.47 -5.31 21.20
C SER A 321 15.41 -5.45 19.68
N SER A 322 14.56 -4.68 18.99
CA SER A 322 14.35 -4.81 17.56
C SER A 322 15.60 -4.42 16.76
N ALA A 323 15.87 -5.18 15.69
CA ALA A 323 16.89 -4.80 14.71
C ALA A 323 16.42 -3.56 13.92
N PRO A 324 17.35 -2.67 13.52
CA PRO A 324 16.97 -1.54 12.68
C PRO A 324 16.51 -2.00 11.30
N ALA A 325 15.46 -1.38 10.78
CA ALA A 325 14.93 -1.66 9.45
C ALA A 325 15.80 -1.08 8.32
N SER A 326 16.77 -0.23 8.65
CA SER A 326 17.76 0.31 7.72
C SER A 326 19.15 0.36 8.37
N SER A 327 20.20 0.21 7.56
CA SER A 327 21.59 0.40 8.00
C SER A 327 22.03 1.86 8.03
N ALA A 328 21.23 2.79 7.48
CA ALA A 328 21.55 4.22 7.47
C ALA A 328 21.58 4.77 8.90
N ALA A 329 22.73 5.24 9.36
CA ALA A 329 22.95 5.62 10.76
C ALA A 329 23.15 7.13 10.93
N ILE A 330 22.57 7.66 12.01
CA ILE A 330 22.96 8.96 12.57
C ILE A 330 24.06 8.73 13.61
N GLN A 331 25.06 9.62 13.64
CA GLN A 331 26.13 9.60 14.63
C GLN A 331 26.11 10.87 15.50
N PRO A 332 26.26 10.73 16.83
CA PRO A 332 26.30 9.47 17.59
C PRO A 332 24.96 8.72 17.52
N VAL A 333 24.99 7.39 17.76
CA VAL A 333 23.77 6.55 17.73
C VAL A 333 22.73 7.14 18.70
N PRO A 334 21.53 7.52 18.21
CA PRO A 334 20.55 8.21 19.04
C PRO A 334 19.98 7.27 20.10
N THR A 335 19.67 7.82 21.28
CA THR A 335 18.88 7.14 22.30
C THR A 335 17.45 7.66 22.21
N ILE A 336 16.50 6.76 21.97
CA ILE A 336 15.11 7.12 21.67
C ILE A 336 14.20 6.43 22.69
N ARG A 337 13.34 7.22 23.32
CA ARG A 337 12.26 6.74 24.17
C ARG A 337 11.03 6.52 23.32
N LEU A 338 10.64 5.26 23.15
CA LEU A 338 9.34 4.87 22.61
C LEU A 338 8.29 5.17 23.69
N ASP A 339 7.30 6.01 23.37
CA ASP A 339 6.28 6.47 24.30
C ASP A 339 4.85 6.38 23.75
N ARG A 340 4.69 5.96 22.49
CA ARG A 340 3.40 5.65 21.88
C ARG A 340 3.39 4.21 21.38
N VAL A 341 2.23 3.57 21.51
CA VAL A 341 1.94 2.26 20.93
C VAL A 341 0.52 2.24 20.39
N GLU A 342 0.34 1.63 19.22
CA GLU A 342 -0.96 1.44 18.59
C GLU A 342 -1.11 -0.02 18.15
N LEU A 343 -2.29 -0.61 18.39
CA LEU A 343 -2.68 -1.88 17.77
C LEU A 343 -3.07 -1.61 16.31
N VAL A 344 -2.35 -2.22 15.39
CA VAL A 344 -2.52 -2.06 13.94
C VAL A 344 -2.63 -3.42 13.27
N TYR A 345 -3.09 -3.44 12.03
CA TYR A 345 -2.88 -4.56 11.13
C TYR A 345 -1.70 -4.26 10.19
N ALA A 346 -0.91 -5.28 9.88
CA ALA A 346 0.16 -5.18 8.91
C ALA A 346 0.11 -6.35 7.93
N LEU A 347 0.48 -6.10 6.68
CA LEU A 347 0.46 -7.11 5.62
C LEU A 347 1.82 -7.82 5.53
N ALA A 348 1.78 -9.14 5.43
CA ALA A 348 2.89 -9.98 5.01
C ALA A 348 2.47 -10.85 3.83
N ILE A 349 3.31 -10.94 2.80
CA ILE A 349 3.02 -11.71 1.58
C ILE A 349 3.99 -12.88 1.48
N SER A 350 3.47 -14.09 1.28
CA SER A 350 4.27 -15.30 1.10
C SER A 350 3.52 -16.35 0.29
N GLY A 351 4.21 -17.03 -0.62
CA GLY A 351 3.65 -18.19 -1.34
C GLY A 351 2.38 -17.90 -2.16
N GLY A 352 2.23 -16.69 -2.70
CA GLY A 352 1.02 -16.28 -3.45
C GLY A 352 -0.20 -16.00 -2.57
N GLN A 353 0.03 -15.77 -1.28
CA GLN A 353 -1.00 -15.40 -0.30
C GLN A 353 -0.55 -14.16 0.46
N GLY A 354 -1.51 -13.33 0.86
CA GLY A 354 -1.24 -12.24 1.79
C GLY A 354 -1.98 -12.43 3.10
N TYR A 355 -1.33 -12.02 4.18
CA TYR A 355 -1.74 -12.19 5.55
C TYR A 355 -1.80 -10.83 6.22
N TYR A 356 -2.98 -10.39 6.64
CA TYR A 356 -3.12 -9.24 7.51
C TYR A 356 -3.09 -9.73 8.94
N GLU A 357 -2.10 -9.23 9.68
CA GLU A 357 -1.83 -9.69 11.03
C GLU A 357 -1.86 -8.55 12.04
N PRO A 358 -2.34 -8.82 13.27
CA PRO A 358 -2.27 -7.86 14.35
C PRO A 358 -0.81 -7.62 14.76
N ALA A 359 -0.44 -6.36 14.91
CA ALA A 359 0.88 -5.90 15.30
C ALA A 359 0.76 -4.69 16.25
N TYR A 360 1.78 -4.47 17.08
CA TYR A 360 1.96 -3.18 17.74
C TYR A 360 2.92 -2.31 16.95
N LEU A 361 2.50 -1.09 16.65
CA LEU A 361 3.36 -0.04 16.11
C LEU A 361 3.80 0.88 17.25
N PHE A 362 5.03 0.68 17.71
CA PHE A 362 5.67 1.55 18.67
C PHE A 362 6.26 2.77 17.96
N SER A 363 6.18 3.93 18.61
CA SER A 363 6.86 5.13 18.11
C SER A 363 7.41 6.01 19.22
N GLY A 364 8.46 6.76 18.87
CA GLY A 364 9.11 7.77 19.69
C GLY A 364 9.81 8.79 18.79
N SER A 365 10.02 10.00 19.29
CA SER A 365 10.63 11.09 18.52
C SER A 365 11.95 11.53 19.12
N PHE A 366 12.85 12.06 18.30
CA PHE A 366 14.11 12.68 18.75
C PHE A 366 14.50 13.84 17.85
N GLN A 367 15.34 14.75 18.36
CA GLN A 367 15.86 15.88 17.61
C GLN A 367 17.25 15.54 17.06
N TYR A 368 17.49 15.86 15.78
CA TYR A 368 18.82 15.81 15.18
C TYR A 368 19.00 16.96 14.19
N SER A 369 20.04 17.77 14.37
CA SER A 369 20.35 18.92 13.52
C SER A 369 19.16 19.89 13.31
N GLY A 370 18.33 20.11 14.33
CA GLY A 370 17.16 20.98 14.26
C GLY A 370 15.91 20.35 13.62
N HIS A 371 15.98 19.08 13.21
CA HIS A 371 14.85 18.32 12.67
C HIS A 371 14.32 17.31 13.68
N THR A 372 13.00 17.14 13.71
CA THR A 372 12.32 16.15 14.56
C THR A 372 12.13 14.87 13.77
N PHE A 373 12.86 13.83 14.13
CA PHE A 373 12.73 12.51 13.53
C PHE A 373 11.81 11.62 14.36
N VAL A 374 11.06 10.74 13.69
CA VAL A 374 10.22 9.72 14.33
C VAL A 374 10.81 8.34 14.06
N LYS A 375 11.08 7.59 15.11
CA LYS A 375 11.43 6.17 15.04
C LYS A 375 10.15 5.36 15.21
N ARG A 376 9.93 4.40 14.31
CA ARG A 376 8.87 3.40 14.41
C ARG A 376 9.46 2.01 14.54
N VAL A 377 8.79 1.16 15.31
CA VAL A 377 9.09 -0.26 15.46
C VAL A 377 7.79 -1.04 15.37
N LEU A 378 7.70 -1.95 14.40
CA LEU A 378 6.56 -2.84 14.24
C LEU A 378 6.88 -4.18 14.92
N VAL A 379 6.02 -4.61 15.84
CA VAL A 379 6.13 -5.89 16.53
C VAL A 379 4.89 -6.73 16.21
N PRO A 380 5.01 -7.78 15.37
CA PRO A 380 3.91 -8.71 15.13
C PRO A 380 3.46 -9.39 16.43
N LEU A 381 2.16 -9.51 16.65
CA LEU A 381 1.63 -9.99 17.94
C LEU A 381 1.33 -11.47 17.99
N VAL A 382 1.17 -12.15 16.85
CA VAL A 382 1.07 -13.62 16.84
C VAL A 382 2.38 -14.22 17.34
N ASP A 383 2.27 -15.21 18.22
CA ASP A 383 3.37 -15.90 18.89
C ASP A 383 4.54 -16.24 17.92
N PRO A 384 5.79 -15.88 18.24
CA PRO A 384 6.96 -16.17 17.42
C PRO A 384 7.15 -17.65 17.06
N SER A 385 6.68 -18.59 17.89
CA SER A 385 6.73 -20.04 17.61
C SER A 385 5.86 -20.45 16.43
N LEU A 386 4.90 -19.60 16.06
CA LEU A 386 3.98 -19.76 14.94
C LEU A 386 4.45 -18.98 13.71
N ARG A 387 5.71 -18.54 13.67
CA ARG A 387 6.28 -17.84 12.52
C ARG A 387 7.04 -18.79 11.59
N SER A 388 6.95 -18.55 10.29
CA SER A 388 7.86 -19.14 9.33
C SER A 388 9.20 -18.43 9.41
N SER A 389 10.28 -19.20 9.36
CA SER A 389 11.66 -18.73 9.36
C SER A 389 12.00 -17.88 8.14
#